data_AF-A0A919T4P5-F1
#
_entry.id   AF-A0A919T4P5-F1
#
_cell.length_a   1.000
_cell.length_b   1.000
_cell.length_c   1.000
_cell.angle_alpha   90.00
_cell.angle_beta   90.00
_cell.angle_gamma   90.00
#
_symmetry.space_group_name_H-M   'P 1'
#
loop_
_entity.id
_entity.type
_entity.pdbx_description
1 polymer ?
#
loop_
_entity_poly.entity_id
_entity_poly.type
_entity_poly.pdbx_seq_one_letter_code
_entity_poly.pdbx_strand_id
1 'polypeptide(L)'
;MALIEVDQNTKQAVSLAARMANVSEGEIVRRLVRGSAPPREDEKITPGVAIFADYEGHRVRARFYAPARVEIVDGPLAGQSFGTPTGAARAVVRHYNPSINDNRNGWTFWQVGNGTGVRTWLQSIRPSADQR
;
A
#
# COMPACT_ATOMS: atom_id res chain seq x y z
N MET A 1 -20.10 -18.39 -4.31
CA MET A 1 -20.89 -18.09 -3.10
C MET A 1 -20.30 -18.86 -1.95
N ALA A 2 -19.99 -18.19 -0.84
CA ALA A 2 -19.59 -18.86 0.39
C ALA A 2 -20.80 -18.88 1.34
N LEU A 3 -21.05 -20.03 1.97
CA LEU A 3 -22.11 -20.20 2.96
C LEU A 3 -21.49 -20.11 4.36
N ILE A 4 -22.14 -19.34 5.24
CA ILE A 4 -21.82 -19.29 6.66
C ILE A 4 -23.07 -19.70 7.43
N GLU A 5 -22.90 -20.53 8.46
CA GLU A 5 -23.98 -20.85 9.39
C GLU A 5 -23.99 -19.82 10.52
N VAL A 6 -25.17 -19.29 10.83
CA VAL A 6 -25.40 -18.34 11.92
C VAL A 6 -26.66 -18.75 12.65
N ASP A 7 -26.71 -18.46 13.95
CA ASP A 7 -27.92 -18.72 14.74
C ASP A 7 -29.07 -17.78 14.31
N GLN A 8 -30.29 -18.17 14.69
CA GLN A 8 -31.51 -17.47 14.30
C GLN A 8 -31.55 -16.02 14.82
N ASN A 9 -30.99 -15.76 15.99
CA ASN A 9 -31.01 -14.42 16.59
C ASN A 9 -30.06 -13.49 15.83
N THR A 10 -28.86 -13.97 15.50
CA THR A 10 -27.90 -13.25 14.64
C THR A 10 -28.50 -12.96 13.27
N LYS A 11 -29.20 -13.94 12.66
CA LYS A 11 -29.87 -13.75 11.37
C LYS A 11 -30.94 -12.66 11.43
N GLN A 12 -31.75 -12.64 12.48
CA GLN A 12 -32.78 -11.61 12.66
C GLN A 12 -32.17 -10.22 12.88
N ALA A 13 -31.10 -10.10 13.67
CA ALA A 13 -30.41 -8.84 13.89
C ALA A 13 -29.82 -8.26 12.59
N VAL A 14 -29.17 -9.09 11.77
CA VAL A 14 -28.61 -8.68 10.47
C VAL A 14 -29.71 -8.26 9.50
N SER A 15 -30.81 -9.03 9.42
CA SER A 15 -31.98 -8.70 8.60
C SER A 15 -32.62 -7.36 9.00
N LEU A 16 -32.74 -7.10 10.30
CA LEU A 16 -33.29 -5.84 10.82
C LEU A 16 -32.40 -4.66 10.44
N ALA A 17 -31.09 -4.76 10.70
CA ALA A 17 -30.12 -3.72 10.37
C ALA A 17 -30.08 -3.43 8.86
N ALA A 18 -30.18 -4.47 8.02
CA ALA A 18 -30.22 -4.35 6.56
C ALA A 18 -31.44 -3.53 6.10
N ARG A 19 -32.61 -3.83 6.67
CA ARG A 19 -33.85 -3.09 6.39
C ARG A 19 -33.78 -1.64 6.84
N MET A 20 -33.29 -1.38 8.05
CA MET A 20 -33.17 -0.02 8.60
C MET A 20 -32.21 0.85 7.77
N ALA A 21 -31.13 0.26 7.26
CA ALA A 21 -30.13 0.95 6.46
C ALA A 21 -30.41 0.92 4.94
N ASN A 22 -31.51 0.27 4.50
CA ASN A 22 -31.86 0.04 3.09
C ASN A 22 -30.69 -0.54 2.27
N VAL A 23 -30.00 -1.53 2.82
CA VAL A 23 -28.87 -2.24 2.18
C VAL A 23 -29.06 -3.75 2.29
N SER A 24 -28.23 -4.52 1.60
CA SER A 24 -28.25 -5.99 1.69
C SER A 24 -27.67 -6.49 3.02
N GLU A 25 -28.11 -7.66 3.46
CA GLU A 25 -27.56 -8.33 4.63
C GLU A 25 -26.05 -8.58 4.52
N GLY A 26 -25.57 -8.93 3.31
CA GLY A 26 -24.15 -9.09 3.03
C GLY A 26 -23.35 -7.81 3.23
N GLU A 27 -23.93 -6.64 2.93
CA GLU A 27 -23.29 -5.34 3.16
C GLU A 27 -23.24 -4.99 4.65
N ILE A 28 -24.26 -5.35 5.44
CA ILE A 28 -24.23 -5.23 6.90
C ILE A 28 -23.11 -6.10 7.49
N VAL A 29 -23.03 -7.37 7.08
CA VAL A 29 -21.97 -8.29 7.52
C VAL A 29 -20.60 -7.73 7.12
N ARG A 30 -20.46 -7.20 5.90
CA ARG A 30 -19.21 -6.57 5.44
C ARG A 30 -18.79 -5.40 6.32
N ARG A 31 -19.74 -4.53 6.72
CA ARG A 31 -19.46 -3.38 7.60
C ARG A 31 -19.08 -3.83 9.00
N LEU A 32 -19.79 -4.81 9.57
CA LEU A 32 -19.48 -5.37 10.87
C LEU A 32 -18.11 -6.03 10.88
N VAL A 33 -17.80 -6.86 9.87
CA VAL A 33 -16.48 -7.48 9.71
C VAL A 33 -15.39 -6.42 9.53
N ARG A 34 -15.65 -5.33 8.80
CA ARG A 34 -14.69 -4.22 8.68
C ARG A 34 -14.47 -3.50 10.03
N GLY A 35 -15.51 -3.32 10.82
CA GLY A 35 -15.43 -2.65 12.13
C GLY A 35 -14.85 -3.51 13.25
N SER A 36 -15.01 -4.83 13.17
CA SER A 36 -14.50 -5.80 14.16
C SER A 36 -13.23 -6.52 13.72
N ALA A 37 -12.78 -6.34 12.47
CA ALA A 37 -11.47 -6.79 12.09
C ALA A 37 -10.45 -6.13 13.04
N PRO A 38 -9.50 -6.89 13.60
CA PRO A 38 -8.34 -6.25 14.21
C PRO A 38 -7.79 -5.26 13.17
N PRO A 39 -7.27 -4.08 13.59
CA PRO A 39 -6.55 -3.24 12.65
C PRO A 39 -5.59 -4.16 11.91
N ARG A 40 -5.68 -4.21 10.57
CA ARG A 40 -4.67 -4.92 9.78
C ARG A 40 -3.34 -4.43 10.36
N GLU A 41 -2.43 -5.36 10.69
CA GLU A 41 -1.15 -5.04 11.33
C GLU A 41 -0.25 -4.11 10.47
N ASP A 42 -0.77 -3.55 9.38
CA ASP A 42 -0.19 -2.56 8.49
C ASP A 42 -0.72 -1.14 8.75
N GLU A 43 -0.81 -0.69 10.00
CA GLU A 43 -0.87 0.75 10.26
C GLU A 43 -0.32 1.12 11.65
N LYS A 44 0.89 0.65 11.98
CA LYS A 44 1.78 1.60 12.64
C LYS A 44 2.01 2.69 11.61
N ILE A 45 1.45 3.88 11.85
CA ILE A 45 1.71 5.09 11.09
C ILE A 45 3.19 5.44 11.33
N THR A 46 4.09 4.66 10.74
CA THR A 46 5.48 5.03 10.60
C THR A 46 5.46 6.25 9.69
N PRO A 47 6.00 7.41 10.10
CA PRO A 47 5.99 8.60 9.27
C PRO A 47 6.65 8.25 7.93
N GLY A 48 5.82 8.12 6.90
CA GLY A 48 6.25 7.64 5.59
C GLY A 48 7.21 8.64 4.98
N VAL A 49 8.42 8.17 4.65
CA VAL A 49 9.47 8.99 4.06
C VAL A 49 9.10 9.30 2.62
N ALA A 50 9.01 10.57 2.27
CA ALA A 50 8.76 10.98 0.90
C ALA A 50 9.97 10.59 0.03
N ILE A 51 9.70 9.85 -1.04
CA ILE A 51 10.71 9.43 -2.01
C ILE A 51 10.29 9.80 -3.42
N PHE A 52 11.25 9.89 -4.33
CA PHE A 52 10.99 10.15 -5.73
C PHE A 52 12.02 9.43 -6.59
N ALA A 53 11.66 9.16 -7.84
CA ALA A 53 12.56 8.66 -8.85
C ALA A 53 12.35 9.46 -10.14
N ASP A 54 13.44 9.84 -10.78
CA ASP A 54 13.43 10.45 -12.10
C ASP A 54 13.78 9.34 -13.11
N TYR A 55 12.81 8.94 -13.95
CA TYR A 55 12.97 7.86 -14.93
C TYR A 55 12.47 8.29 -16.30
N GLU A 56 13.33 8.26 -17.32
CA GLU A 56 13.05 8.72 -18.69
C GLU A 56 12.33 10.08 -18.76
N GLY A 57 12.81 11.04 -17.96
CA GLY A 57 12.22 12.39 -17.89
C GLY A 57 10.94 12.50 -17.05
N HIS A 58 10.42 11.38 -16.54
CA HIS A 58 9.24 11.34 -15.69
C HIS A 58 9.64 11.23 -14.22
N ARG A 59 9.21 12.22 -13.43
CA ARG A 59 9.36 12.17 -11.97
C ARG A 59 8.18 11.41 -11.37
N VAL A 60 8.46 10.26 -10.77
CA VAL A 60 7.49 9.48 -9.99
C VAL A 60 7.70 9.78 -8.51
N ARG A 61 6.65 10.16 -7.79
CA ARG A 61 6.72 10.37 -6.34
C ARG A 61 6.05 9.21 -5.62
N ALA A 62 6.69 8.76 -4.57
CA ALA A 62 6.22 7.66 -3.75
C ALA A 62 6.51 7.93 -2.27
N ARG A 63 5.99 7.07 -1.41
CA ARG A 63 6.19 7.13 0.03
C ARG A 63 6.71 5.80 0.50
N PHE A 64 7.85 5.82 1.17
CA PHE A 64 8.47 4.65 1.77
C PHE A 64 8.01 4.51 3.21
N TYR A 65 7.58 3.30 3.55
CA TYR A 65 7.20 2.89 4.88
C TYR A 65 8.15 1.76 5.31
N ALA A 66 8.86 1.97 6.41
CA ALA A 66 9.68 0.91 6.98
C ALA A 66 8.80 -0.30 7.35
N PRO A 67 9.27 -1.53 7.11
CA PRO A 67 10.64 -1.89 6.73
C PRO A 67 10.91 -1.91 5.21
N ALA A 68 9.91 -2.02 4.35
CA ALA A 68 10.11 -2.23 2.91
C ALA A 68 8.97 -1.73 2.00
N ARG A 69 7.86 -1.25 2.55
CA ARG A 69 6.67 -0.93 1.77
C ARG A 69 6.85 0.39 1.04
N VAL A 70 6.38 0.46 -0.20
CA VAL A 70 6.39 1.68 -1.01
C VAL A 70 5.00 1.90 -1.60
N GLU A 71 4.48 3.11 -1.47
CA GLU A 71 3.22 3.54 -2.07
C GLU A 71 3.48 4.65 -3.08
N ILE A 72 3.05 4.48 -4.32
CA ILE A 72 3.18 5.52 -5.33
C ILE A 72 2.06 6.54 -5.12
N VAL A 73 2.44 7.80 -4.90
CA VAL A 73 1.49 8.89 -4.60
C VAL A 73 1.23 9.78 -5.81
N ASP A 74 2.11 9.74 -6.81
CA ASP A 74 2.03 10.60 -7.99
C ASP A 74 2.50 9.87 -9.25
N GLY A 75 1.87 10.19 -10.38
CA GLY A 75 2.12 9.55 -11.68
C GLY A 75 1.11 8.45 -12.03
N PRO A 76 1.34 7.71 -13.13
CA PRO A 76 0.38 6.77 -13.71
C PRO A 76 0.12 5.52 -12.85
N LEU A 77 0.96 5.29 -11.85
CA LEU A 77 0.81 4.20 -10.88
C LEU A 77 0.33 4.71 -9.50
N ALA A 78 -0.16 5.95 -9.43
CA ALA A 78 -0.66 6.53 -8.18
C ALA A 78 -1.75 5.66 -7.54
N GLY A 79 -1.67 5.50 -6.22
CA GLY A 79 -2.55 4.62 -5.44
C GLY A 79 -2.12 3.15 -5.41
N GLN A 80 -1.07 2.76 -6.13
CA GLN A 80 -0.52 1.40 -6.02
C GLN A 80 0.47 1.29 -4.86
N SER A 81 0.26 0.24 -4.06
CA SER A 81 1.12 -0.13 -2.94
C SER A 81 1.93 -1.39 -3.28
N PHE A 82 3.23 -1.36 -3.01
CA PHE A 82 4.15 -2.47 -3.23
C PHE A 82 4.79 -2.88 -1.90
N GLY A 83 4.91 -4.19 -1.68
CA GLY A 83 5.54 -4.73 -0.46
C GLY A 83 7.05 -4.55 -0.39
N THR A 84 7.71 -4.15 -1.48
CA THR A 84 9.16 -3.91 -1.52
C THR A 84 9.51 -2.69 -2.39
N PRO A 85 10.63 -1.99 -2.14
CA PRO A 85 11.04 -0.87 -2.98
C PRO A 85 11.42 -1.33 -4.39
N THR A 86 11.99 -2.53 -4.50
CA THR A 86 12.31 -3.19 -5.77
C THR A 86 11.04 -3.48 -6.56
N GLY A 87 9.98 -4.01 -5.94
CA GLY A 87 8.70 -4.22 -6.61
C GLY A 87 8.12 -2.93 -7.20
N ALA A 88 8.18 -1.83 -6.44
CA ALA A 88 7.75 -0.52 -6.92
C ALA A 88 8.60 -0.01 -8.10
N ALA A 89 9.94 -0.14 -8.01
CA ALA A 89 10.84 0.30 -9.08
C ALA A 89 10.62 -0.48 -10.39
N ARG A 90 10.44 -1.81 -10.29
CA ARG A 90 10.11 -2.67 -11.43
C ARG A 90 8.80 -2.27 -12.09
N ALA A 91 7.78 -1.95 -11.29
CA ALA A 91 6.49 -1.50 -11.81
C ALA A 91 6.63 -0.18 -12.60
N VAL A 92 7.41 0.78 -12.08
CA VAL A 92 7.70 2.04 -12.79
C VAL A 92 8.39 1.77 -14.13
N VAL A 93 9.46 0.96 -14.13
CA VAL A 93 10.17 0.64 -15.38
C VAL A 93 9.28 -0.09 -16.36
N ARG A 94 8.50 -1.08 -15.91
CA ARG A 94 7.60 -1.84 -16.78
C ARG A 94 6.48 -0.99 -17.37
N HIS A 95 6.08 0.06 -16.68
CA HIS A 95 5.07 0.99 -17.19
C HIS A 95 5.63 1.92 -18.27
N TYR A 96 6.78 2.55 -18.02
CA TYR A 96 7.35 3.54 -18.95
C TYR A 96 8.13 2.90 -20.11
N ASN A 97 8.78 1.76 -19.86
CA ASN A 97 9.60 1.09 -20.86
C ASN A 97 9.45 -0.44 -20.77
N PRO A 98 8.32 -0.99 -21.25
CA PRO A 98 8.05 -2.43 -21.18
C PRO A 98 9.00 -3.28 -22.05
N SER A 99 9.73 -2.64 -22.97
CA SER A 99 10.65 -3.31 -23.90
C SER A 99 12.00 -3.67 -23.31
N ILE A 100 12.33 -3.18 -22.10
CA ILE A 100 13.59 -3.46 -21.43
C ILE A 100 13.41 -4.38 -20.22
N ASN A 101 14.52 -4.97 -19.77
CA ASN A 101 14.54 -5.71 -18.52
C ASN A 101 14.24 -4.78 -17.33
N ASP A 102 13.16 -5.09 -16.61
CA ASP A 102 12.68 -4.32 -15.47
C ASP A 102 13.49 -4.53 -14.20
N ASN A 103 14.51 -5.41 -14.20
CA ASN A 103 15.34 -5.71 -13.04
C ASN A 103 16.11 -4.48 -12.54
N ARG A 104 15.49 -3.74 -11.63
CA ARG A 104 16.05 -2.56 -10.97
C ARG A 104 16.16 -2.79 -9.48
N ASN A 105 17.28 -2.37 -8.91
CA ASN A 105 17.45 -2.36 -7.47
C ASN A 105 16.67 -1.16 -6.89
N GLY A 106 15.58 -1.43 -6.16
CA GLY A 106 14.74 -0.37 -5.60
C GLY A 106 15.48 0.57 -4.64
N TRP A 107 16.51 0.08 -3.93
CA TRP A 107 17.24 0.88 -2.95
C TRP A 107 18.12 1.97 -3.58
N THR A 108 18.57 1.76 -4.82
CA THR A 108 19.34 2.73 -5.61
C THR A 108 18.50 3.42 -6.68
N PHE A 109 17.24 3.03 -6.85
CA PHE A 109 16.31 3.66 -7.79
C PHE A 109 15.61 4.86 -7.17
N TRP A 110 15.21 4.72 -5.90
CA TRP A 110 14.47 5.76 -5.17
C TRP A 110 15.43 6.72 -4.46
N GLN A 111 15.12 8.01 -4.54
CA GLN A 111 15.77 9.10 -3.81
C GLN A 111 14.83 9.62 -2.73
N VAL A 112 15.39 10.04 -1.59
CA VAL A 112 14.65 10.62 -0.47
C VAL A 112 14.45 12.12 -0.70
N GLY A 113 13.19 12.55 -0.67
CA GLY A 113 12.79 13.94 -0.77
C GLY A 113 12.83 14.63 0.59
N ASN A 114 14.03 15.06 1.01
CA ASN A 114 14.20 15.81 2.27
C ASN A 114 13.95 17.32 2.16
N GLY A 115 13.53 17.82 0.99
CA GLY A 115 13.31 19.26 0.76
C GLY A 115 14.57 20.13 0.72
N THR A 116 15.73 19.59 1.13
CA THR A 116 17.03 20.27 1.20
C THR A 116 17.81 20.32 -0.12
N GLY A 117 17.27 19.74 -1.20
CA GLY A 117 17.93 19.67 -2.52
C GLY A 117 19.09 18.65 -2.62
N VAL A 118 19.50 18.05 -1.50
CA VAL A 118 20.51 16.99 -1.49
C VAL A 118 19.90 15.67 -1.97
N ARG A 119 20.51 15.06 -2.99
CA ARG A 119 20.10 13.75 -3.52
C ARG A 119 20.58 12.65 -2.59
N THR A 120 19.75 12.26 -1.63
CA THR A 120 20.01 11.11 -0.76
C THR A 120 19.30 9.88 -1.33
N TRP A 121 20.02 8.77 -1.51
CA TRP A 121 19.43 7.52 -1.97
C TRP A 121 18.65 6.82 -0.86
N LEU A 122 17.59 6.09 -1.21
CA LEU A 122 16.80 5.32 -0.23
C LEU A 122 17.66 4.31 0.54
N GLN A 123 18.73 3.78 -0.08
CA GLN A 123 19.69 2.88 0.58
C GLN A 123 20.28 3.44 1.88
N SER A 124 20.39 4.78 2.02
CA SER A 124 20.96 5.41 3.21
C SER A 124 20.08 5.27 4.45
N ILE A 125 18.78 5.01 4.27
CA ILE A 125 17.82 4.77 5.36
C ILE A 125 17.35 3.32 5.40
N ARG A 126 18.08 2.43 4.72
CA ARG A 126 17.76 1.00 4.74
C ARG A 126 17.79 0.52 6.19
N PRO A 127 16.74 -0.13 6.70
CA PRO A 127 16.78 -0.71 8.02
C PRO A 127 17.89 -1.77 8.03
N SER A 128 19.00 -1.46 8.71
CA SER A 128 20.09 -2.38 8.92
C SER A 128 19.55 -3.59 9.66
N ALA A 129 19.87 -4.79 9.20
CA ALA A 129 19.50 -6.05 9.86
C ALA A 129 20.18 -6.25 11.24
N ASP A 130 20.79 -5.20 11.79
CA ASP A 130 21.63 -5.18 12.99
C ASP A 130 20.87 -4.61 14.19
N GLN A 131 19.72 -5.20 14.51
CA GLN A 131 19.05 -5.06 15.80
C GLN A 131 18.44 -6.41 16.20
N ARG A 132 19.30 -7.41 16.31
CA ARG A 132 18.98 -8.70 16.93
C ARG A 132 19.90 -8.96 18.11
#